data_AF-A0A7S7NR64-F1
#
_entry.id   AF-A0A7S7NR64-F1
#
_cell.length_a   1.000
_cell.length_b   1.000
_cell.length_c   1.000
_cell.angle_alpha   90.00
_cell.angle_beta   90.00
_cell.angle_gamma   90.00
#
_symmetry.space_group_name_H-M   'P 1'
#
loop_
_entity.id
_entity.type
_entity.pdbx_description
1 polymer ?
#
loop_
_entity_poly.entity_id
_entity_poly.type
_entity_poly.pdbx_seq_one_letter_code
_entity_poly.pdbx_strand_id
1 'polypeptide(L)'
;MADNIDISPGSGATVATDQVAAGRHYQRFKLTDGAEGSENHASVRADGTQEVSLADLNAALYAILEAITRPISQDPGTGRLRVLLDAVTASLTLATVSTVTTVSTVTNQTQMGGFPILDVLLKPTDRNLWNNSVRQRIS
;
A
#
# COMPACT_ATOMS: atom_id res chain seq x y z
N MET A 1 4.40 12.47 -50.08
CA MET A 1 5.69 12.94 -49.52
C MET A 1 6.76 11.99 -50.03
N ALA A 2 7.58 12.45 -50.98
CA ALA A 2 8.74 11.70 -51.45
C ALA A 2 9.95 12.29 -50.72
N ASP A 3 10.16 11.88 -49.48
CA ASP A 3 11.30 12.28 -48.64
C ASP A 3 12.49 11.30 -48.83
N ASN A 4 12.58 10.72 -50.03
CA ASN A 4 13.64 9.80 -50.39
C ASN A 4 14.77 10.62 -50.99
N ILE A 5 15.91 10.64 -50.31
CA ILE A 5 17.14 11.23 -50.83
C ILE A 5 17.81 10.17 -51.72
N ASP A 6 17.95 10.47 -53.01
CA ASP A 6 18.71 9.63 -53.93
C ASP A 6 20.20 9.77 -53.63
N ILE A 7 20.80 8.68 -53.15
CA ILE A 7 22.24 8.61 -52.90
C ILE A 7 22.89 7.96 -54.12
N SER A 8 23.64 8.73 -54.90
CA SER A 8 24.49 8.17 -55.96
C SER A 8 25.74 7.55 -55.33
N PRO A 9 25.96 6.23 -55.42
CA PRO A 9 27.16 5.61 -54.87
C PRO A 9 28.40 6.03 -55.68
N GLY A 10 29.50 6.34 -54.99
CA GLY A 10 30.80 6.52 -55.64
C GLY A 10 31.32 5.20 -56.22
N SER A 11 32.13 5.27 -57.27
CA SER A 11 32.75 4.08 -57.89
C SER A 11 33.51 3.26 -56.85
N GLY A 12 33.17 1.96 -56.72
CA GLY A 12 33.77 1.04 -55.75
C GLY A 12 33.18 1.08 -54.33
N ALA A 13 32.16 1.90 -54.06
CA ALA A 13 31.54 1.98 -52.74
C ALA A 13 30.53 0.83 -52.53
N THR A 14 30.87 -0.12 -51.64
CA THR A 14 29.88 -1.02 -51.05
C THR A 14 29.10 -0.24 -49.99
N VAL A 15 28.08 0.51 -50.39
CA VAL A 15 27.20 1.17 -49.41
C VAL A 15 26.43 0.06 -48.69
N ALA A 16 26.63 -0.08 -47.38
CA ALA A 16 25.97 -1.06 -46.51
C ALA A 16 24.46 -0.74 -46.35
N THR A 17 23.73 -0.84 -47.44
CA THR A 17 22.28 -0.68 -47.50
C THR A 17 21.65 -2.04 -47.71
N ASP A 18 20.57 -2.31 -46.99
CA ASP A 18 19.80 -3.54 -47.16
C ASP A 18 18.61 -3.29 -48.09
N GLN A 19 18.34 -4.24 -48.99
CA GLN A 19 17.24 -4.20 -49.95
C GLN A 19 16.08 -5.02 -49.40
N VAL A 20 15.32 -4.42 -48.49
CA VAL A 20 14.21 -5.10 -47.80
C VAL A 20 12.91 -5.07 -48.62
N ALA A 21 12.79 -4.15 -49.58
CA ALA A 21 11.70 -4.12 -50.56
C ALA A 21 12.15 -3.40 -51.83
N ALA A 22 11.65 -3.85 -52.99
CA ALA A 22 12.08 -3.42 -54.33
C ALA A 22 12.24 -1.89 -54.44
N GLY A 23 13.48 -1.43 -54.57
CA GLY A 23 13.85 -0.06 -54.91
C GLY A 23 14.06 0.91 -53.73
N ARG A 24 14.05 0.45 -52.47
CA ARG A 24 14.33 1.32 -51.31
C ARG A 24 15.50 0.79 -50.49
N HIS A 25 16.50 1.64 -50.34
CA HIS A 25 17.66 1.39 -49.49
C HIS A 25 17.34 1.75 -48.04
N TYR A 26 17.52 0.79 -47.13
CA TYR A 26 17.39 1.03 -45.69
C TYR A 26 18.75 0.92 -45.01
N GLN A 27 18.99 1.78 -44.03
CA GLN A 27 20.08 1.61 -43.07
C GLN A 27 19.61 0.70 -41.96
N ARG A 28 20.28 -0.43 -41.76
CA ARG A 28 20.02 -1.28 -40.59
C ARG A 28 20.64 -0.63 -39.37
N PHE A 29 19.80 -0.11 -38.47
CA PHE A 29 20.23 0.28 -37.14
C PHE A 29 20.11 -0.93 -36.21
N LYS A 30 21.14 -1.17 -35.40
CA LYS A 30 21.10 -2.23 -34.41
C LYS A 30 20.88 -1.62 -33.05
N LEU A 31 19.78 -2.01 -32.41
CA LEU A 31 19.50 -1.65 -31.03
C LEU A 31 20.31 -2.57 -30.11
N THR A 32 21.16 -1.99 -29.28
CA THR A 32 21.86 -2.69 -28.20
C THR A 32 20.97 -2.73 -26.95
N ASP A 33 21.28 -3.62 -26.02
CA ASP A 33 20.55 -3.81 -24.75
C ASP A 33 20.70 -2.63 -23.76
N GLY A 34 21.50 -1.61 -24.10
CA GLY A 34 21.72 -0.41 -23.30
C GLY A 34 22.75 -0.59 -22.17
N ALA A 35 23.34 -1.77 -22.01
CA ALA A 35 24.45 -1.97 -21.08
C ALA A 35 25.77 -1.47 -21.70
N GLU A 36 26.55 -0.71 -20.91
CA GLU A 36 27.82 -0.14 -21.36
C GLU A 36 28.80 -1.27 -21.77
N GLY A 37 29.22 -1.28 -23.04
CA GLY A 37 30.17 -2.26 -23.58
C GLY A 37 29.58 -3.63 -23.94
N SER A 38 28.26 -3.80 -23.97
CA SER A 38 27.63 -5.08 -24.35
C SER A 38 27.71 -5.33 -25.86
N GLU A 39 28.25 -6.50 -26.25
CA GLU A 39 28.19 -7.03 -27.62
C GLU A 39 26.85 -7.73 -27.91
N ASN A 40 25.98 -7.84 -26.90
CA ASN A 40 24.68 -8.47 -27.03
C ASN A 40 23.69 -7.50 -27.66
N HIS A 41 22.89 -8.04 -28.58
CA HIS A 41 21.93 -7.28 -29.34
C HIS A 41 20.54 -7.67 -28.89
N ALA A 42 19.59 -6.72 -28.90
CA ALA A 42 18.19 -7.07 -28.74
C ALA A 42 17.75 -7.90 -29.96
N SER A 43 17.80 -9.23 -29.86
CA SER A 43 17.32 -10.10 -30.93
C SER A 43 15.80 -10.17 -30.87
N VAL A 44 15.19 -9.82 -31.99
CA VAL A 44 13.75 -9.88 -32.20
C VAL A 44 13.53 -10.96 -33.26
N ARG A 45 12.65 -11.91 -32.96
CA ARG A 45 12.22 -12.95 -33.89
C ARG A 45 11.54 -12.33 -35.10
N ALA A 46 11.41 -13.10 -36.17
CA ALA A 46 10.74 -12.68 -37.40
C ALA A 46 9.27 -12.28 -37.19
N ASP A 47 8.64 -12.69 -36.09
CA ASP A 47 7.27 -12.33 -35.70
C ASP A 47 7.19 -11.04 -34.85
N GLY A 48 8.32 -10.35 -34.62
CA GLY A 48 8.38 -9.14 -33.81
C GLY A 48 8.47 -9.38 -32.31
N THR A 49 8.54 -10.64 -31.84
CA THR A 49 8.71 -10.96 -30.42
C THR A 49 10.18 -10.94 -30.01
N GLN A 50 10.47 -10.45 -28.81
CA GLN A 50 11.83 -10.45 -28.28
C GLN A 50 12.27 -11.88 -27.94
N GLU A 51 13.50 -12.24 -28.28
CA GLU A 51 14.09 -13.48 -27.83
C GLU A 51 14.47 -13.35 -26.36
N VAL A 52 13.91 -14.23 -25.54
CA VAL A 52 14.13 -14.29 -24.10
C VAL A 52 14.93 -15.55 -23.79
N SER A 53 16.03 -15.42 -23.05
CA SER A 53 16.81 -16.57 -22.62
C SER A 53 16.18 -17.25 -21.40
N LEU A 54 16.56 -18.51 -21.14
CA LEU A 54 16.18 -19.19 -19.89
C LEU A 54 16.70 -18.46 -18.64
N ALA A 55 17.79 -17.71 -18.74
CA ALA A 55 18.33 -16.91 -17.64
C ALA A 55 17.41 -15.73 -17.33
N ASP A 56 16.87 -15.06 -18.35
CA ASP A 56 15.92 -13.95 -18.18
C ASP A 56 14.61 -14.44 -17.56
N LEU A 57 14.12 -15.61 -17.99
CA LEU A 57 12.94 -16.25 -17.39
C LEU A 57 13.16 -16.59 -15.92
N ASN A 58 14.34 -17.11 -15.56
CA ASN A 58 14.67 -17.40 -14.16
C ASN A 58 14.76 -16.12 -13.32
N ALA A 59 15.40 -15.07 -13.83
CA ALA A 59 15.50 -13.78 -13.14
C ALA A 59 14.11 -13.17 -12.90
N ALA A 60 13.24 -13.19 -13.92
CA ALA A 60 11.86 -12.72 -13.80
C ALA A 60 11.06 -13.55 -12.79
N LEU A 61 11.21 -14.88 -12.80
CA LEU A 61 10.53 -15.76 -11.85
C LEU A 61 10.95 -15.48 -10.41
N TYR A 62 12.25 -15.30 -10.15
CA TYR A 62 12.73 -14.94 -8.81
C TYR A 62 12.22 -13.58 -8.36
N ALA A 63 12.19 -12.58 -9.25
CA ALA A 63 11.61 -11.27 -8.94
C ALA A 63 10.12 -11.35 -8.59
N ILE A 64 9.35 -12.19 -9.31
CA ILE A 64 7.92 -12.41 -9.02
C ILE A 64 7.74 -13.14 -7.68
N LEU A 65 8.53 -14.17 -7.42
CA LEU A 65 8.48 -14.91 -6.15
C LEU A 65 8.87 -14.01 -4.96
N GLU A 66 9.85 -13.13 -5.12
CA GLU A 66 10.21 -12.14 -4.10
C GLU A 66 9.05 -11.15 -3.86
N ALA A 67 8.40 -10.66 -4.92
CA ALA A 67 7.27 -9.74 -4.80
C ALA A 67 6.05 -10.38 -4.11
N ILE A 68 5.82 -11.68 -4.29
CA ILE A 68 4.75 -12.42 -3.61
C ILE A 68 5.10 -12.68 -2.14
N THR A 69 6.34 -13.03 -1.85
CA THR A 69 6.79 -13.34 -0.49
C THR A 69 6.99 -12.09 0.37
N ARG A 70 7.23 -10.92 -0.25
CA ARG A 70 7.40 -9.62 0.41
C ARG A 70 6.48 -8.59 -0.25
N PRO A 71 5.17 -8.65 0.01
CA PRO A 71 4.21 -7.73 -0.60
C PRO A 71 4.54 -6.28 -0.22
N ILE A 72 4.27 -5.33 -1.13
CA ILE A 72 4.60 -3.90 -0.96
C ILE A 72 4.02 -3.26 0.32
N SER A 73 2.96 -3.84 0.87
CA SER A 73 2.34 -3.40 2.13
C SER A 73 3.12 -3.81 3.38
N GLN A 74 4.11 -4.69 3.24
CA GLN A 74 4.97 -5.17 4.31
C GLN A 74 6.26 -4.35 4.40
N ASP A 75 6.54 -3.82 5.59
CA ASP A 75 7.80 -3.15 5.88
C ASP A 75 8.96 -4.18 5.88
N PRO A 76 9.96 -4.03 5.00
CA PRO A 76 11.05 -4.99 4.86
C PRO A 76 11.96 -5.09 6.09
N GLY A 77 12.00 -4.07 6.96
CA GLY A 77 12.83 -4.08 8.17
C GLY A 77 12.18 -4.77 9.36
N THR A 78 10.85 -4.74 9.47
CA THR A 78 10.12 -5.23 10.66
C THR A 78 9.14 -6.36 10.36
N GLY A 79 8.88 -6.66 9.09
CA GLY A 79 7.88 -7.64 8.66
C GLY A 79 6.43 -7.23 8.93
N ARG A 80 6.20 -5.98 9.37
CA ARG A 80 4.87 -5.48 9.76
C ARG A 80 4.08 -4.99 8.56
N LEU A 81 2.76 -5.18 8.59
CA LEU A 81 1.83 -4.60 7.64
C LEU A 81 1.31 -3.26 8.16
N ARG A 82 1.29 -2.22 7.32
CA ARG A 82 0.60 -0.97 7.66
C ARG A 82 -0.88 -1.11 7.33
N VAL A 83 -1.69 -1.22 8.37
CA VAL A 83 -3.15 -1.21 8.27
C VAL A 83 -3.64 0.18 8.64
N LEU A 84 -4.37 0.82 7.72
CA LEU A 84 -5.05 2.08 8.01
C LEU A 84 -6.34 1.78 8.77
N LEU A 85 -6.52 2.43 9.90
CA LEU A 85 -7.76 2.43 10.66
C LEU A 85 -8.67 3.50 10.05
N ASP A 86 -9.72 3.09 9.31
CA ASP A 86 -10.70 3.99 8.69
C ASP A 86 -11.94 4.16 9.57
N ALA A 87 -12.29 5.41 9.90
CA ALA A 87 -13.39 5.77 10.79
C ALA A 87 -14.60 6.20 9.96
N VAL A 88 -15.46 5.24 9.60
CA VAL A 88 -16.67 5.54 8.83
C VAL A 88 -17.69 6.38 9.62
N THR A 89 -17.69 6.34 10.97
CA THR A 89 -18.68 7.09 11.78
C THR A 89 -18.28 7.49 13.22
N ALA A 90 -17.11 7.12 13.75
CA ALA A 90 -16.70 7.51 15.11
C ALA A 90 -15.18 7.44 15.32
N SER A 91 -14.69 8.16 16.35
CA SER A 91 -13.28 8.25 16.77
C SER A 91 -12.60 6.88 16.84
N LEU A 92 -11.55 6.70 16.04
CA LEU A 92 -10.68 5.54 16.05
C LEU A 92 -9.45 5.87 16.90
N THR A 93 -9.41 5.32 18.11
CA THR A 93 -8.17 5.29 18.90
C THR A 93 -7.76 3.84 19.09
N LEU A 94 -6.59 3.48 18.54
CA LEU A 94 -5.94 2.23 18.92
C LEU A 94 -5.30 2.46 20.28
N ALA A 95 -6.01 2.17 21.37
CA ALA A 95 -5.50 2.41 22.72
C ALA A 95 -5.59 1.16 23.60
N THR A 96 -4.44 0.73 24.14
CA THR A 96 -4.42 0.13 25.48
C THR A 96 -4.55 1.28 26.47
N VAL A 97 -5.74 1.48 27.03
CA VAL A 97 -5.96 2.54 28.02
C VAL A 97 -5.47 2.05 29.38
N SER A 98 -4.23 2.42 29.75
CA SER A 98 -3.62 2.03 31.03
C SER A 98 -3.85 3.04 32.15
N THR A 99 -4.22 4.29 31.83
CA THR A 99 -4.46 5.34 32.84
C THR A 99 -5.46 6.37 32.31
N VAL A 100 -6.52 6.61 33.08
CA VAL A 100 -7.49 7.69 32.84
C VAL A 100 -7.18 8.80 33.85
N THR A 101 -6.75 9.97 33.38
CA THR A 101 -6.36 11.09 34.24
C THR A 101 -7.54 11.91 34.74
N THR A 102 -8.53 12.20 33.88
CA THR A 102 -9.76 12.91 34.28
C THR A 102 -10.99 12.39 33.53
N VAL A 103 -12.10 12.30 34.25
CA VAL A 103 -13.44 12.03 33.68
C VAL A 103 -14.28 13.27 33.92
N SER A 104 -14.71 13.94 32.84
CA SER A 104 -15.43 15.22 32.95
C SER A 104 -16.84 15.04 33.52
N THR A 105 -17.58 14.01 33.07
CA THR A 105 -18.94 13.74 33.54
C THR A 105 -19.21 12.24 33.44
N VAL A 106 -19.77 11.66 34.51
CA VAL A 106 -20.37 10.32 34.48
C VAL A 106 -21.88 10.49 34.66
N THR A 107 -22.65 10.04 33.67
CA THR A 107 -24.11 9.99 33.76
C THR A 107 -24.56 8.54 33.97
N ASN A 108 -25.68 8.35 34.66
CA ASN A 108 -26.30 7.04 34.87
C ASN A 108 -25.45 6.01 35.64
N GLN A 109 -24.65 6.45 36.62
CA GLN A 109 -23.90 5.53 37.48
C GLN A 109 -24.85 4.73 38.38
N THR A 110 -24.88 3.41 38.22
CA THR A 110 -25.76 2.51 38.99
C THR A 110 -25.07 1.85 40.19
N GLN A 111 -23.74 1.68 40.14
CA GLN A 111 -22.95 0.99 41.17
C GLN A 111 -21.62 1.72 41.45
N MET A 112 -21.09 1.53 42.66
CA MET A 112 -19.76 1.98 43.07
C MET A 112 -19.15 0.96 44.03
N GLY A 113 -17.96 0.43 43.70
CA GLY A 113 -17.26 -0.54 44.56
C GLY A 113 -18.03 -1.84 44.80
N GLY A 114 -18.86 -2.27 43.85
CA GLY A 114 -19.71 -3.48 43.99
C GLY A 114 -21.03 -3.27 44.73
N PHE A 115 -21.28 -2.05 45.24
CA PHE A 115 -22.52 -1.69 45.91
C PHE A 115 -23.40 -0.81 45.02
N PRO A 116 -24.74 -0.89 45.13
CA PRO A 116 -25.62 0.09 44.50
C PRO A 116 -25.29 1.52 44.97
N ILE A 117 -25.30 2.49 44.06
CA ILE A 117 -24.84 3.86 44.35
C ILE A 117 -25.62 4.55 45.48
N LEU A 118 -26.93 4.28 45.59
CA LEU A 118 -27.80 4.88 46.59
C LEU A 118 -27.48 4.39 48.01
N ASP A 119 -26.94 3.18 48.14
CA ASP A 119 -26.52 2.60 49.41
C ASP A 119 -25.26 3.29 49.95
N VAL A 120 -24.42 3.80 49.04
CA VAL A 120 -23.18 4.50 49.41
C VAL A 120 -23.41 6.00 49.70
N LEU A 121 -24.31 6.65 48.97
CA LEU A 121 -24.51 8.12 49.04
C LEU A 121 -25.67 8.59 49.93
N LEU A 122 -26.53 7.69 50.43
CA LEU A 122 -27.80 7.91 51.14
C LEU A 122 -29.04 7.81 50.22
N LYS A 123 -29.89 6.83 50.53
CA LYS A 123 -31.18 6.64 49.85
C LYS A 123 -32.15 7.77 50.24
N PRO A 124 -32.87 8.39 49.30
CA PRO A 124 -33.90 9.37 49.62
C PRO A 124 -34.98 8.86 50.58
N THR A 125 -35.25 7.55 50.57
CA THR A 125 -36.18 6.87 51.48
C THR A 125 -35.72 6.94 52.94
N ASP A 126 -34.43 6.75 53.19
CA ASP A 126 -33.88 6.65 54.55
C ASP A 126 -33.87 8.01 55.23
N ARG A 127 -33.64 9.07 54.44
CA ARG A 127 -33.78 10.47 54.90
C ARG A 127 -35.20 10.79 55.35
N ASN A 128 -36.22 10.28 54.66
CA ASN A 128 -37.62 10.49 55.04
C ASN A 128 -37.99 9.72 56.32
N LEU A 129 -37.46 8.50 56.49
CA LEU A 129 -37.66 7.71 57.70
C LEU A 129 -37.06 8.40 58.93
N TRP A 130 -35.82 8.91 58.82
CA TRP A 130 -35.20 9.69 59.90
C TRP A 130 -36.01 10.95 60.22
N ASN A 131 -36.40 11.73 59.21
CA ASN A 131 -37.22 12.93 59.41
C ASN A 131 -38.53 12.62 60.16
N ASN A 132 -39.14 11.47 59.87
CA ASN A 132 -40.36 11.03 60.54
C ASN A 132 -40.14 10.49 61.95
N SER A 133 -38.93 10.03 62.29
CA SER A 133 -38.61 9.56 63.64
C SER A 133 -38.26 10.70 64.60
N VAL A 134 -37.71 11.81 64.11
CA VAL A 134 -37.35 12.97 64.96
C VAL A 134 -38.47 14.01 65.07
N ARG A 135 -39.43 14.02 64.14
CA ARG A 135 -40.62 14.87 64.27
C ARG A 135 -41.54 14.28 65.32
N GLN A 136 -41.73 14.99 66.44
CA GLN A 136 -42.81 14.68 67.38
C GLN A 136 -44.13 14.71 66.62
N ARG A 137 -44.78 13.56 66.52
CA ARG A 137 -46.15 13.48 66.04
C ARG A 137 -47.03 13.98 67.18
N ILE A 138 -47.61 15.16 67.01
CA ILE A 138 -48.73 15.58 67.85
C ILE A 138 -49.91 14.70 67.41
N SER A 139 -50.19 13.66 68.19
CA SER A 139 -51.42 12.87 68.10
C SER A 139 -52.48 13.46 69.01
#